data_AF-A0A562PHI5-F1
#
_entry.id   AF-A0A562PHI5-F1
#
_cell.length_a   1.000
_cell.length_b   1.000
_cell.length_c   1.000
_cell.angle_alpha   90.00
_cell.angle_beta   90.00
_cell.angle_gamma   90.00
#
_symmetry.space_group_name_H-M   'P 1'
#
loop_
_entity.id
_entity.type
_entity.pdbx_description
1 polymer ?
#
loop_
_entity_poly.entity_id
_entity_poly.type
_entity_poly.pdbx_seq_one_letter_code
_entity_poly.pdbx_strand_id
1 'polypeptide(L)'
;MQDSFADLLKLLLPEIIVDYFELTSYKKGDEILHLYLREINSIPKEYRESKLSSKGFFDEITVQDFPIRGHQVYLHITRRRWLNEDTG
;
A
#
# COMPACT_ATOMS: atom_id res chain seq x y z
N MET A 1 13.33 1.36 18.05
CA MET A 1 11.96 1.66 18.53
C MET A 1 10.97 1.76 17.36
N GLN A 2 11.43 2.15 16.16
CA GLN A 2 10.59 2.22 14.96
C GLN A 2 10.38 0.85 14.29
N ASP A 3 11.38 -0.04 14.36
CA ASP A 3 11.31 -1.40 13.78
C ASP A 3 10.23 -2.26 14.45
N SER A 4 10.13 -2.20 15.78
CA SER A 4 9.13 -2.96 16.54
C SER A 4 7.68 -2.60 16.20
N PHE A 5 7.42 -1.37 15.73
CA PHE A 5 6.07 -0.98 15.30
C PHE A 5 5.77 -1.48 13.88
N ALA A 6 6.77 -1.48 13.00
CA ALA A 6 6.65 -2.06 11.66
C ALA A 6 6.39 -3.57 11.73
N ASP A 7 7.06 -4.28 12.64
CA ASP A 7 6.83 -5.72 12.86
C ASP A 7 5.40 -6.01 13.35
N LEU A 8 4.83 -5.16 14.21
CA LEU A 8 3.43 -5.28 14.62
C LEU A 8 2.46 -4.99 13.47
N LEU A 9 2.78 -4.05 12.58
CA LEU A 9 1.95 -3.78 11.40
C LEU A 9 1.93 -4.95 10.42
N LYS A 10 3.04 -5.67 10.26
CA LYS A 10 3.12 -6.89 9.43
C LYS A 10 2.26 -8.04 9.95
N LEU A 11 1.90 -8.02 11.24
CA LEU A 11 0.94 -8.98 11.81
C LEU A 11 -0.52 -8.60 11.52
N LEU A 12 -0.79 -7.32 11.26
CA LEU A 12 -2.13 -6.77 11.06
C LEU A 12 -2.48 -6.58 9.59
N LEU A 13 -1.48 -6.32 8.75
CA LEU A 13 -1.62 -6.03 7.34
C LEU A 13 -0.68 -6.92 6.54
N PRO A 14 -1.01 -7.23 5.28
CA PRO A 14 -0.10 -7.96 4.39
C PRO A 14 1.26 -7.26 4.29
N GLU A 15 2.36 -8.02 4.31
CA GLU A 15 3.73 -7.47 4.26
C GLU A 15 3.95 -6.54 3.07
N ILE A 16 3.39 -6.88 1.91
CA ILE A 16 3.46 -6.06 0.70
C ILE A 16 2.88 -4.65 0.89
N ILE A 17 1.83 -4.50 1.72
CA ILE A 17 1.25 -3.19 2.03
C ILE A 17 2.23 -2.38 2.87
N VAL A 18 2.82 -3.00 3.89
CA VAL A 18 3.76 -2.33 4.80
C VAL A 18 5.04 -1.91 4.07
N ASP A 19 5.52 -2.73 3.14
CA ASP A 19 6.81 -2.51 2.46
C ASP A 19 6.72 -1.52 1.28
N TYR A 20 5.59 -1.46 0.58
CA TYR A 20 5.45 -0.71 -0.69
C TYR A 20 4.39 0.39 -0.68
N PHE A 21 3.56 0.47 0.36
CA PHE A 21 2.49 1.46 0.44
C PHE A 21 2.62 2.34 1.67
N GLU A 22 2.34 3.62 1.50
CA GLU A 22 2.16 4.56 2.59
C GLU A 22 0.67 4.73 2.91
N LEU A 23 0.33 4.78 4.20
CA LEU A 23 -1.01 5.14 4.65
C LEU A 23 -1.18 6.66 4.54
N THR A 24 -1.96 7.09 3.56
CA THR A 24 -2.23 8.51 3.29
C THR A 24 -3.38 9.07 4.14
N SER A 25 -4.37 8.24 4.44
CA SER A 25 -5.54 8.62 5.24
C SER A 25 -6.24 7.38 5.78
N TYR A 26 -7.07 7.56 6.80
CA TYR A 26 -8.00 6.54 7.26
C TYR A 26 -9.35 7.18 7.61
N LYS A 27 -10.42 6.40 7.46
CA LYS A 27 -11.75 6.76 7.97
C LYS A 27 -12.26 5.62 8.84
N LYS A 28 -12.64 5.96 10.06
CA LYS A 28 -13.22 5.01 11.00
C LYS A 28 -14.69 5.37 11.22
N GLY A 29 -15.58 4.46 10.86
CA GLY A 29 -16.99 4.48 11.27
C GLY A 29 -17.21 3.56 12.46
N ASP A 30 -18.48 3.28 12.78
CA ASP A 30 -18.84 2.47 13.95
C ASP A 30 -18.32 1.03 13.85
N GLU A 31 -18.50 0.38 12.70
CA GLU A 31 -18.10 -1.02 12.48
C GLU A 31 -17.22 -1.20 11.22
N ILE A 32 -16.76 -0.10 10.62
CA ILE A 32 -16.00 -0.13 9.36
C ILE A 32 -14.76 0.74 9.49
N LEU A 33 -13.62 0.21 9.04
CA LEU A 33 -12.34 0.90 8.92
C LEU A 33 -11.91 0.94 7.46
N HIS A 34 -11.83 2.14 6.91
CA HIS A 34 -11.25 2.38 5.59
C HIS A 34 -9.82 2.90 5.72
N LEU A 35 -8.87 2.24 5.06
CA LEU A 35 -7.46 2.63 5.00
C LEU A 35 -7.12 3.03 3.57
N TYR A 36 -6.61 4.25 3.37
CA TYR A 36 -6.25 4.77 2.05
C TYR A 36 -4.73 4.71 1.86
N LEU A 37 -4.30 3.83 0.98
CA LEU A 37 -2.93 3.41 0.77
C LEU A 37 -2.47 3.85 -0.61
N ARG A 38 -1.26 4.42 -0.67
CA ARG A 38 -0.65 4.85 -1.93
C ARG A 38 0.70 4.22 -2.11
N GLU A 39 0.98 3.74 -3.31
CA GLU A 39 2.27 3.13 -3.62
C GLU A 39 3.38 4.18 -3.58
N ILE A 40 4.42 3.92 -2.78
CA ILE A 40 5.56 4.83 -2.63
C ILE A 40 6.39 4.89 -3.92
N ASN A 41 7.15 5.96 -4.11
CA ASN A 41 8.05 6.09 -5.27
C ASN A 41 9.41 5.40 -4.99
N SER A 42 9.36 4.13 -4.59
CA SER A 42 10.54 3.30 -4.38
C SER A 42 10.51 2.17 -5.38
N ILE A 43 11.59 2.02 -6.15
CA ILE A 43 11.72 0.95 -7.13
C ILE A 43 11.84 -0.39 -6.35
N PRO A 44 10.95 -1.37 -6.60
CA PRO A 44 11.05 -2.66 -5.97
C PRO A 44 12.40 -3.31 -6.23
N LYS A 45 12.89 -4.13 -5.30
CA LYS A 45 14.24 -4.70 -5.37
C LYS A 45 14.49 -5.43 -6.69
N GLU A 46 13.45 -6.06 -7.22
CA GLU A 46 13.44 -6.85 -8.45
C GLU A 46 13.64 -6.00 -9.71
N TYR A 47 13.31 -4.70 -9.66
CA TYR A 47 13.39 -3.77 -10.80
C TYR A 47 14.45 -2.69 -10.63
N ARG A 48 15.36 -2.83 -9.65
CA ARG A 48 16.41 -1.82 -9.38
C ARG A 48 17.33 -1.56 -10.56
N GLU A 49 17.51 -2.54 -11.42
CA GLU A 49 18.34 -2.42 -12.63
C GLU A 49 17.59 -1.77 -13.80
N SER A 50 16.26 -1.69 -13.73
CA SER A 50 15.44 -1.07 -14.77
C SER A 50 15.30 0.43 -14.55
N LYS A 51 15.35 1.21 -15.63
CA LYS A 51 14.99 2.62 -15.57
C LYS A 51 13.48 2.78 -15.53
N LEU A 52 12.93 2.84 -14.32
CA LEU A 52 11.50 3.10 -14.12
C LEU A 52 11.22 4.59 -13.89
N SER A 53 10.32 5.16 -14.68
CA SER A 53 9.79 6.51 -14.46
C SER A 53 8.32 6.46 -14.00
N SER A 54 7.99 7.25 -12.98
CA SER A 54 6.63 7.37 -12.45
C SER A 54 5.78 8.23 -13.38
N LYS A 55 4.72 7.66 -13.97
CA LYS A 55 3.76 8.34 -14.87
C LYS A 55 2.38 8.54 -14.21
N GLY A 56 2.37 8.80 -12.91
CA GLY A 56 1.14 9.04 -12.13
C GLY A 56 0.62 7.76 -11.48
N PHE A 57 -0.69 7.63 -11.37
CA PHE A 57 -1.35 6.55 -10.65
C PHE A 57 -2.46 5.90 -11.48
N PHE A 58 -2.74 4.63 -11.19
CA PHE A 58 -3.96 3.97 -11.63
C PHE A 58 -5.14 4.40 -10.76
N ASP A 59 -6.35 4.08 -11.22
CA ASP A 59 -7.56 4.28 -10.42
C ASP A 59 -7.48 3.45 -9.14
N GLU A 60 -8.05 3.99 -8.08
CA GLU A 60 -8.10 3.34 -6.77
C GLU A 60 -8.90 2.04 -6.84
N ILE A 61 -8.37 0.98 -6.24
CA ILE A 61 -9.08 -0.28 -6.05
C ILE A 61 -9.40 -0.47 -4.57
N THR A 62 -10.53 -1.11 -4.26
CA THR A 62 -10.90 -1.46 -2.89
C THR A 62 -10.78 -2.96 -2.69
N VAL A 63 -10.05 -3.37 -1.66
CA VAL A 63 -9.91 -4.76 -1.24
C VAL A 63 -10.44 -4.89 0.18
N GLN A 64 -11.24 -5.92 0.44
CA GLN A 64 -11.67 -6.26 1.79
C GLN A 64 -10.60 -7.09 2.48
N ASP A 65 -10.30 -6.75 3.72
CA ASP A 65 -9.33 -7.47 4.56
C ASP A 65 -10.01 -8.05 5.81
N PHE A 66 -9.27 -8.85 6.58
CA PHE A 66 -9.78 -9.45 7.80
C PHE A 66 -10.26 -8.39 8.79
N PRO A 67 -11.40 -8.63 9.49
CA PRO A 67 -11.88 -7.70 10.48
C PRO A 67 -10.86 -7.48 11.60
N ILE A 68 -10.58 -6.20 11.91
CA ILE A 68 -9.69 -5.84 13.00
C ILE A 68 -10.53 -5.31 14.15
N ARG A 69 -10.50 -6.02 15.28
CA ARG A 69 -11.16 -5.62 16.54
C ARG A 69 -12.63 -5.22 16.33
N GLY A 70 -13.39 -6.07 15.62
CA GLY A 70 -14.80 -5.85 15.35
C GLY A 70 -15.12 -4.87 14.22
N HIS A 71 -14.12 -4.32 13.53
CA HIS A 71 -14.32 -3.45 12.38
C HIS A 71 -14.03 -4.21 11.09
N GLN A 72 -14.95 -4.16 10.13
CA GLN A 72 -14.68 -4.60 8.77
C GLN A 72 -13.63 -3.68 8.15
N VAL A 73 -12.56 -4.25 7.60
CA VAL A 73 -11.46 -3.47 7.04
C VAL A 73 -11.54 -3.44 5.53
N TYR A 74 -11.43 -2.24 4.98
CA TYR A 74 -11.33 -2.00 3.54
C TYR A 74 -10.05 -1.24 3.25
N LEU A 75 -9.21 -1.83 2.39
CA LEU A 75 -7.97 -1.26 1.90
C LEU A 75 -8.26 -0.61 0.54
N HIS A 76 -8.17 0.71 0.50
CA HIS A 76 -8.24 1.51 -0.72
C HIS A 76 -6.84 1.72 -1.25
N ILE A 77 -6.50 1.06 -2.35
CA ILE A 77 -5.13 0.94 -2.85
C ILE A 77 -5.00 1.74 -4.14
N THR A 78 -4.15 2.76 -4.12
CA THR A 78 -3.76 3.55 -5.29
C THR A 78 -2.36 3.14 -5.74
N ARG A 79 -2.27 2.47 -6.89
CA ARG A 79 -1.00 1.97 -7.47
C ARG A 79 -0.35 2.97 -8.40
N ARG A 80 0.98 2.96 -8.47
CA ARG A 80 1.76 3.83 -9.35
C ARG A 80 1.83 3.25 -10.76
N ARG A 81 1.77 4.13 -11.75
CA ARG A 81 2.06 3.78 -13.15
C ARG A 81 3.56 3.89 -13.36
N TRP A 82 4.21 2.75 -13.55
CA TRP A 82 5.63 2.67 -13.88
C TRP A 82 5.81 2.51 -15.39
N LEU A 83 6.61 3.38 -15.99
CA LEU A 83 7.09 3.22 -17.36
C LEU A 83 8.52 2.67 -17.30
N ASN A 84 8.75 1.54 -17.95
CA ASN A 84 10.08 0.99 -18.12
C ASN A 84 10.74 1.59 -19.36
N GLU A 85 11.73 2.45 -19.17
CA GLU A 85 12.45 3.12 -20.26
C GLU A 85 13.30 2.16 -21.09
N ASP A 86 13.61 0.96 -20.57
CA ASP A 86 14.40 -0.05 -21.27
C ASP A 86 13.56 -0.83 -22.30
N THR A 87 12.26 -0.95 -22.07
CA THR A 87 11.35 -1.72 -22.94
C THR A 87 10.33 -0.86 -23.69
N GLY A 88 10.15 0.42 -23.31
CA GLY A 88 9.29 1.38 -23.99
C GLY A 88 7.80 1.09 -23.88
#